data_AF-A0A1X1TLV4-F1
#
_entry.id   AF-A0A1X1TLV4-F1
#
_cell.length_a   1.000
_cell.length_b   1.000
_cell.length_c   1.000
_cell.angle_alpha   90.00
_cell.angle_beta   90.00
_cell.angle_gamma   90.00
#
_symmetry.space_group_name_H-M   'P 1'
#
loop_
_entity.id
_entity.type
_entity.pdbx_description
1 polymer ?
#
loop_
_entity_poly.entity_id
_entity_poly.type
_entity_poly.pdbx_seq_one_letter_code
_entity_poly.pdbx_strand_id
1 'polypeptide(L)'
;MDTVLGLAVTPSTIGWVTAAGSHRPGIGEEVWVDGGDAGPDPVDLAAQASAVAARVRTMLAARGDRLRGVAVTWSDEAAVAAALLLESLADAGCDHVVPVRYGLAAASLAGDLEAAAVCVVEPGLATLVLPARPGAPDPVVDSHAVTDFDQVAGWLGERLASDGQRPETLMVAGSVRGMDRLGRRLESHLGMPVFVQGGAIQALARGAAQALAPHTELASTPLGAPAAGVTAGSLRGRRPRSLSYAAALLMLAVGTVTLVASLAAALSLQLGPDRSAPDLPAPQRATVARVIVPAPAPAAIPALPPPPAAPVETEDAEFGSLWDASEIGPDLSEPGGVPTLLERVRDHVFGPSGR
;
A
#
# COMPACT_ATOMS: atom_id res chain seq x y z
N MET A 1 -14.80 10.86 -21.13
CA MET A 1 -13.69 9.90 -21.32
C MET A 1 -13.76 8.83 -20.24
N ASP A 2 -13.13 7.68 -20.47
CA ASP A 2 -13.07 6.57 -19.53
C ASP A 2 -11.87 6.76 -18.59
N THR A 3 -12.16 7.00 -17.31
CA THR A 3 -11.15 7.30 -16.29
C THR A 3 -11.10 6.20 -15.23
N VAL A 4 -9.89 5.78 -14.85
CA VAL A 4 -9.62 4.89 -13.73
C VAL A 4 -9.14 5.71 -12.54
N LEU A 5 -9.63 5.40 -11.34
CA LEU A 5 -9.09 5.89 -10.08
C LEU A 5 -8.11 4.87 -9.52
N GLY A 6 -6.87 5.27 -9.28
CA GLY A 6 -5.97 4.56 -8.40
C GLY A 6 -6.06 5.11 -7.00
N LEU A 7 -6.13 4.22 -6.01
CA LEU A 7 -6.12 4.53 -4.59
C LEU A 7 -5.01 3.70 -3.93
N ALA A 8 -4.18 4.35 -3.13
CA ALA A 8 -3.20 3.71 -2.26
C ALA A 8 -3.50 4.09 -0.82
N VAL A 9 -3.60 3.08 0.04
CA VAL A 9 -3.93 3.25 1.45
C VAL A 9 -2.80 2.69 2.30
N THR A 10 -2.29 3.51 3.19
CA THR A 10 -1.33 3.11 4.21
C THR A 10 -1.85 3.55 5.57
N PRO A 11 -1.22 3.17 6.70
CA PRO A 11 -1.74 3.53 8.01
C PRO A 11 -1.92 5.04 8.18
N SER A 12 -0.98 5.82 7.67
CA SER A 12 -0.93 7.28 7.90
C SER A 12 -1.41 8.11 6.72
N THR A 13 -1.56 7.52 5.53
CA THR A 13 -1.72 8.29 4.29
C THR A 13 -2.66 7.61 3.31
N ILE A 14 -3.49 8.40 2.63
CA ILE A 14 -4.29 7.99 1.48
C ILE A 14 -3.81 8.77 0.26
N GLY A 15 -3.28 8.10 -0.75
CA GLY A 15 -2.93 8.70 -2.03
C GLY A 15 -3.92 8.31 -3.11
N TRP A 16 -4.22 9.24 -4.02
CA TRP A 16 -5.10 8.95 -5.16
C TRP A 16 -4.62 9.59 -6.45
N VAL A 17 -4.92 8.96 -7.58
CA VAL A 17 -4.64 9.47 -8.94
C VAL A 17 -5.75 9.05 -9.90
N THR A 18 -6.20 9.95 -10.76
CA THR A 18 -7.10 9.61 -11.87
C THR A 18 -6.31 9.38 -13.16
N ALA A 19 -6.26 8.18 -13.71
CA ALA A 19 -5.68 7.93 -15.03
C ALA A 19 -6.79 7.87 -16.09
N ALA A 20 -6.83 8.82 -17.02
CA ALA A 20 -7.60 8.67 -18.26
C ALA A 20 -6.76 7.86 -19.27
N GLY A 21 -7.38 7.11 -20.19
CA GLY A 21 -6.74 6.18 -21.16
C GLY A 21 -5.72 6.78 -22.17
N SER A 22 -5.04 7.86 -21.83
CA SER A 22 -3.87 8.41 -22.50
C SER A 22 -2.73 8.48 -21.49
N HIS A 23 -1.47 8.26 -21.91
CA HIS A 23 -0.24 8.37 -21.08
C HIS A 23 -0.02 9.74 -20.39
N ARG A 24 -1.02 10.62 -20.35
CA ARG A 24 -0.97 11.89 -19.65
C ARG A 24 -1.03 11.63 -18.13
N PRO A 25 -0.20 12.31 -17.33
CA PRO A 25 -0.31 12.22 -15.89
C PRO A 25 -1.70 12.64 -15.43
N GLY A 26 -2.30 11.78 -14.62
CA GLY A 26 -3.54 12.06 -13.92
C GLY A 26 -3.44 13.20 -12.94
N ILE A 27 -4.58 13.80 -12.58
CA ILE A 27 -4.64 14.60 -11.36
C ILE A 27 -4.68 13.67 -10.14
N GLY A 28 -4.05 14.07 -9.05
CA GLY A 28 -4.01 13.29 -7.83
C GLY A 28 -3.43 14.09 -6.68
N GLU A 29 -3.66 13.61 -5.47
CA GLU A 29 -3.29 14.26 -4.21
C GLU A 29 -3.04 13.17 -3.15
N GLU A 30 -2.34 13.54 -2.09
CA GLU A 30 -2.16 12.73 -0.89
C GLU A 30 -2.91 13.40 0.27
N VAL A 31 -3.62 12.59 1.06
CA VAL A 31 -4.37 13.00 2.23
C VAL A 31 -3.75 12.30 3.44
N TRP A 32 -3.28 13.09 4.39
CA TRP A 32 -2.79 12.59 5.66
C TRP A 32 -3.96 12.21 6.56
N VAL A 33 -3.81 11.10 7.27
CA VAL A 33 -4.78 10.62 8.23
C VAL A 33 -4.16 10.74 9.60
N ASP A 34 -4.72 11.63 10.41
CA ASP A 34 -4.29 11.79 11.79
C ASP A 34 -4.63 10.51 12.56
N GLY A 35 -3.59 9.81 13.03
CA GLY A 35 -3.73 8.76 14.02
C GLY A 35 -3.71 9.38 15.41
N GLY A 36 -4.73 9.11 16.24
CA GLY A 36 -4.63 9.41 17.66
C GLY A 36 -3.54 8.56 18.33
N ASP A 37 -3.31 8.75 19.64
CA ASP A 37 -2.30 7.99 20.42
C ASP A 37 -2.42 6.45 20.33
N ALA A 38 -3.59 5.94 19.93
CA ALA A 38 -3.87 4.51 19.75
C ALA A 38 -3.59 4.00 18.31
N GLY A 39 -3.08 4.86 17.42
CA GLY A 39 -2.98 4.59 15.99
C GLY A 39 -4.26 4.99 15.22
N PRO A 40 -4.20 5.00 13.87
CA PRO A 40 -5.33 5.34 13.02
C PRO A 40 -6.40 4.25 13.09
N ASP A 41 -7.65 4.63 13.42
CA ASP A 41 -8.79 3.70 13.41
C ASP A 41 -9.02 3.21 11.97
N PRO A 42 -8.97 1.88 11.71
CA PRO A 42 -9.19 1.35 10.38
C PRO A 42 -10.56 1.72 9.78
N VAL A 43 -11.58 1.95 10.63
CA VAL A 43 -12.91 2.39 10.18
C VAL A 43 -12.85 3.81 9.65
N ASP A 44 -12.19 4.72 10.37
CA ASP A 44 -12.03 6.11 9.96
C ASP A 44 -11.16 6.22 8.70
N LEU A 45 -10.06 5.45 8.63
CA LEU A 45 -9.20 5.39 7.45
C LEU A 45 -9.99 4.92 6.21
N ALA A 46 -10.80 3.87 6.35
CA ALA A 46 -11.67 3.39 5.28
C ALA A 46 -12.73 4.42 4.86
N ALA A 47 -13.36 5.09 5.83
CA ALA A 47 -14.35 6.13 5.59
C ALA A 47 -13.76 7.36 4.88
N GLN A 48 -12.55 7.77 5.26
CA GLN A 48 -11.83 8.85 4.58
C GLN A 48 -11.46 8.46 3.15
N ALA A 49 -10.95 7.25 2.94
CA ALA A 49 -10.61 6.77 1.59
C ALA A 49 -11.85 6.63 0.69
N SER A 50 -13.00 6.19 1.23
CA SER A 50 -14.25 6.15 0.48
C SER A 50 -14.79 7.54 0.15
N ALA A 51 -14.64 8.50 1.07
CA ALA A 51 -14.96 9.91 0.83
C ALA A 51 -14.09 10.52 -0.28
N VAL A 52 -12.79 10.18 -0.33
CA VAL A 52 -11.90 10.57 -1.44
C VAL A 52 -12.43 10.04 -2.77
N ALA A 53 -12.77 8.75 -2.85
CA ALA A 53 -13.33 8.16 -4.07
C ALA A 53 -14.64 8.84 -4.50
N ALA A 54 -15.54 9.13 -3.56
CA ALA A 54 -16.80 9.82 -3.82
C ALA A 54 -16.58 11.27 -4.31
N ARG A 55 -15.62 11.99 -3.74
CA ARG A 55 -15.22 13.33 -4.17
C ARG A 55 -14.68 13.31 -5.59
N VAL A 56 -13.80 12.36 -5.91
CA VAL A 56 -13.25 12.21 -7.26
C VAL A 56 -14.34 11.86 -8.28
N ARG A 57 -15.26 10.96 -7.93
CA ARG A 57 -16.40 10.61 -8.78
C ARG A 57 -17.27 11.83 -9.10
N THR A 58 -17.56 12.65 -8.09
CA THR A 58 -18.32 13.90 -8.26
C THR A 58 -17.58 14.89 -9.16
N MET A 59 -16.26 15.05 -8.95
CA MET A 59 -15.41 15.91 -9.77
C MET A 59 -15.39 15.46 -11.25
N LEU A 60 -15.28 14.16 -11.52
CA LEU A 60 -15.32 13.62 -12.89
C LEU A 60 -16.70 13.84 -13.53
N ALA A 61 -17.78 13.56 -12.80
CA ALA A 61 -19.14 13.78 -13.28
C ALA A 61 -19.40 15.25 -13.65
N ALA A 62 -18.91 16.21 -12.85
CA ALA A 62 -19.00 17.64 -13.15
C ALA A 62 -18.27 18.05 -14.44
N ARG A 63 -17.28 17.26 -14.88
CA ARG A 63 -16.55 17.46 -16.14
C ARG A 63 -17.14 16.66 -17.31
N GLY A 64 -18.20 15.88 -17.08
CA GLY A 64 -18.79 14.97 -18.08
C GLY A 64 -17.99 13.68 -18.29
N ASP A 65 -17.06 13.35 -17.40
CA ASP A 65 -16.30 12.10 -17.43
C ASP A 65 -16.95 11.03 -16.54
N ARG A 66 -16.75 9.75 -16.89
CA ARG A 66 -17.23 8.61 -16.09
C ARG A 66 -16.06 7.87 -15.47
N LEU A 67 -16.17 7.60 -14.16
CA LEU A 67 -15.29 6.67 -13.47
C LEU A 67 -15.63 5.24 -13.90
N ARG A 68 -14.67 4.55 -14.53
CA ARG A 68 -14.85 3.18 -15.05
C ARG A 68 -14.45 2.10 -14.08
N GLY A 69 -13.49 2.39 -13.21
CA GLY A 69 -13.04 1.47 -12.19
C GLY A 69 -12.14 2.14 -11.16
N VAL A 70 -11.99 1.45 -10.04
CA VAL A 70 -11.16 1.84 -8.91
C VAL A 70 -10.16 0.73 -8.65
N ALA A 71 -8.88 1.00 -8.82
CA ALA A 71 -7.81 0.11 -8.41
C ALA A 71 -7.30 0.52 -7.04
N VAL A 72 -7.32 -0.40 -6.08
CA VAL A 72 -6.97 -0.15 -4.68
C VAL A 72 -5.74 -0.96 -4.31
N THR A 73 -4.69 -0.32 -3.80
CA THR A 73 -3.51 -0.98 -3.22
C THR A 73 -3.35 -0.55 -1.77
N TRP A 74 -2.77 -1.40 -0.92
CA TRP A 74 -2.58 -1.10 0.51
C TRP A 74 -1.34 -1.77 1.08
N SER A 75 -0.71 -1.16 2.09
CA SER A 75 0.32 -1.85 2.89
C SER A 75 -0.31 -2.89 3.80
N ASP A 76 0.44 -3.90 4.25
CA ASP A 76 -0.11 -4.99 5.07
C ASP A 76 -0.76 -4.48 6.38
N GLU A 77 -0.23 -3.40 6.95
CA GLU A 77 -0.73 -2.74 8.15
C GLU A 77 -2.09 -2.06 7.93
N ALA A 78 -2.39 -1.68 6.69
CA ALA A 78 -3.67 -1.09 6.30
C ALA A 78 -4.69 -2.13 5.79
N ALA A 79 -4.42 -3.43 5.89
CA ALA A 79 -5.27 -4.48 5.31
C ALA A 79 -6.71 -4.48 5.83
N VAL A 80 -6.91 -4.17 7.12
CA VAL A 80 -8.26 -4.11 7.71
C VAL A 80 -9.05 -2.93 7.13
N ALA A 81 -8.45 -1.74 7.09
CA ALA A 81 -9.06 -0.56 6.48
C ALA A 81 -9.35 -0.77 4.99
N ALA A 82 -8.44 -1.44 4.28
CA ALA A 82 -8.62 -1.77 2.86
C ALA A 82 -9.81 -2.70 2.63
N ALA A 83 -10.01 -3.72 3.48
CA ALA A 83 -11.17 -4.60 3.38
C ALA A 83 -12.49 -3.83 3.55
N LEU A 84 -12.57 -2.95 4.56
CA LEU A 84 -13.73 -2.08 4.79
C LEU A 84 -13.95 -1.09 3.63
N LEU A 85 -12.88 -0.55 3.06
CA LEU A 85 -12.94 0.33 1.89
C LEU A 85 -13.51 -0.40 0.67
N LEU A 86 -13.04 -1.61 0.38
CA LEU A 86 -13.52 -2.40 -0.76
C LEU A 86 -15.02 -2.69 -0.64
N GLU A 87 -15.51 -3.00 0.56
CA GLU A 87 -16.93 -3.17 0.85
C GLU A 87 -17.70 -1.86 0.66
N SER A 88 -17.21 -0.76 1.25
CA SER A 88 -17.83 0.57 1.13
C SER A 88 -17.92 1.05 -0.33
N LEU A 89 -16.89 0.78 -1.14
CA LEU A 89 -16.90 1.12 -2.58
C LEU A 89 -17.91 0.29 -3.36
N ALA A 90 -18.06 -0.99 -3.02
CA ALA A 90 -19.07 -1.87 -3.62
C ALA A 90 -20.48 -1.38 -3.29
N ASP A 91 -20.75 -1.06 -2.03
CA ASP A 91 -22.04 -0.51 -1.56
C ASP A 91 -22.36 0.85 -2.20
N ALA A 92 -21.32 1.67 -2.45
CA ALA A 92 -21.45 2.96 -3.13
C ALA A 92 -21.72 2.83 -4.65
N GLY A 93 -21.83 1.61 -5.18
CA GLY A 93 -22.13 1.34 -6.60
C GLY A 93 -20.92 1.53 -7.53
N CYS A 94 -19.69 1.30 -7.04
CA CYS A 94 -18.54 1.26 -7.93
C CYS A 94 -18.50 -0.10 -8.66
N ASP A 95 -18.91 -0.11 -9.93
CA ASP A 95 -19.07 -1.35 -10.73
C ASP A 95 -17.80 -2.19 -10.87
N HIS A 96 -16.62 -1.56 -10.81
CA HIS A 96 -15.34 -2.23 -11.05
C HIS A 96 -14.27 -1.79 -10.04
N VAL A 97 -14.31 -2.39 -8.85
CA VAL A 97 -13.28 -2.23 -7.82
C VAL A 97 -12.32 -3.42 -7.91
N VAL A 98 -11.03 -3.15 -8.07
CA VAL A 98 -10.00 -4.17 -8.23
C VAL A 98 -8.91 -3.98 -7.18
N PRO A 99 -8.72 -4.97 -6.29
CA PRO A 99 -7.56 -4.97 -5.42
C PRO A 99 -6.29 -5.22 -6.25
N VAL A 100 -5.27 -4.38 -6.04
CA VAL A 100 -3.96 -4.48 -6.65
C VAL A 100 -2.95 -4.80 -5.56
N ARG A 101 -2.09 -5.78 -5.82
CA ARG A 101 -1.04 -6.15 -4.86
C ARG A 101 -0.07 -5.00 -4.68
N TYR A 102 0.29 -4.72 -3.42
CA TYR A 102 1.22 -3.65 -3.06
C TYR A 102 2.52 -3.71 -3.84
N GLY A 103 3.18 -4.88 -3.86
CA GLY A 103 4.44 -5.04 -4.59
C GLY A 103 4.29 -4.78 -6.09
N LEU A 104 3.14 -5.09 -6.70
CA LEU A 104 2.89 -4.80 -8.12
C LEU A 104 2.71 -3.30 -8.37
N ALA A 105 1.96 -2.62 -7.50
CA ALA A 105 1.78 -1.17 -7.55
C ALA A 105 3.10 -0.41 -7.27
N ALA A 106 3.92 -0.93 -6.35
CA ALA A 106 5.24 -0.39 -6.04
C ALA A 106 6.25 -0.65 -7.17
N ALA A 107 6.20 -1.81 -7.82
CA ALA A 107 7.10 -2.12 -8.93
C ALA A 107 6.94 -1.15 -10.12
N SER A 108 5.77 -0.55 -10.32
CA SER A 108 5.60 0.47 -11.35
C SER A 108 6.37 1.77 -11.05
N LEU A 109 6.78 1.99 -9.79
CA LEU A 109 7.61 3.13 -9.39
C LEU A 109 9.01 3.04 -9.99
N ALA A 110 9.55 1.83 -10.11
CA ALA A 110 10.82 1.59 -10.77
C ALA A 110 10.78 2.00 -12.26
N GLY A 111 9.60 2.03 -12.89
CA GLY A 111 9.44 2.43 -14.28
C GLY A 111 10.30 1.56 -15.22
N ASP A 112 11.13 2.22 -16.02
CA ASP A 112 12.10 1.57 -16.93
C ASP A 112 13.47 1.31 -16.26
N LEU A 113 13.64 1.65 -14.98
CA LEU A 113 14.88 1.35 -14.25
C LEU A 113 14.93 -0.17 -14.00
N GLU A 114 15.80 -0.85 -14.74
CA GLU A 114 16.03 -2.27 -14.53
C GLU A 114 16.56 -2.52 -13.11
N ALA A 115 16.04 -3.57 -12.46
CA ALA A 115 16.53 -4.06 -11.16
C ALA A 115 16.53 -3.03 -10.01
N ALA A 116 15.66 -2.02 -10.04
CA ALA A 116 15.49 -1.11 -8.92
C ALA A 116 14.67 -1.76 -7.78
N ALA A 117 15.17 -1.67 -6.56
CA ALA A 117 14.34 -1.88 -5.36
C ALA A 117 13.61 -0.59 -5.00
N VAL A 118 12.44 -0.73 -4.39
CA VAL A 118 11.63 0.42 -3.98
C VAL A 118 11.40 0.35 -2.48
N CYS A 119 11.80 1.39 -1.76
CA CYS A 119 11.51 1.54 -0.33
C CYS A 119 10.49 2.66 -0.14
N VAL A 120 9.34 2.33 0.46
CA VAL A 120 8.32 3.30 0.85
C VAL A 120 8.46 3.57 2.34
N VAL A 121 8.71 4.82 2.71
CA VAL A 121 8.93 5.26 4.09
C VAL A 121 7.76 6.11 4.55
N GLU A 122 7.21 5.72 5.70
CA GLU A 122 6.09 6.34 6.39
C GLU A 122 6.43 6.58 7.86
N PRO A 123 5.65 7.41 8.57
CA PRO A 123 5.72 7.50 10.02
C PRO A 123 5.65 6.13 10.70
N GLY A 124 6.74 5.73 11.35
CA GLY A 124 6.82 4.48 12.10
C GLY A 124 7.07 3.22 11.27
N LEU A 125 7.13 3.28 9.94
CA LEU A 125 7.17 2.10 9.07
C LEU A 125 7.98 2.33 7.78
N ALA A 126 8.80 1.35 7.41
CA ALA A 126 9.45 1.29 6.10
C ALA A 126 9.11 -0.03 5.40
N THR A 127 8.70 0.06 4.14
CA THR A 127 8.31 -1.10 3.31
C THR A 127 9.24 -1.22 2.11
N LEU A 128 9.99 -2.31 2.01
CA LEU A 128 10.91 -2.61 0.92
C LEU A 128 10.24 -3.58 -0.05
N VAL A 129 10.26 -3.21 -1.33
CA VAL A 129 9.81 -4.02 -2.44
C VAL A 129 11.01 -4.34 -3.32
N LEU A 130 11.36 -5.63 -3.36
CA LEU A 130 12.41 -6.15 -4.21
C LEU A 130 11.82 -6.62 -5.54
N PRO A 131 12.52 -6.36 -6.67
CA PRO A 131 12.06 -6.80 -7.98
C PRO A 131 11.90 -8.32 -8.03
N ALA A 132 10.92 -8.79 -8.79
CA ALA A 132 10.67 -10.22 -8.95
C ALA A 132 11.91 -10.94 -9.50
N ARG A 133 12.29 -12.05 -8.85
CA ARG A 133 13.43 -12.87 -9.27
C ARG A 133 13.11 -13.59 -10.59
N PRO A 134 14.11 -13.85 -11.47
CA PRO A 134 13.88 -14.70 -12.63
C PRO A 134 13.28 -16.06 -12.22
N GLY A 135 12.03 -16.33 -12.62
CA GLY A 135 11.30 -17.55 -12.27
C GLY A 135 10.35 -17.42 -11.07
N ALA A 136 10.41 -16.33 -10.31
CA ALA A 136 9.37 -15.94 -9.36
C ALA A 136 8.47 -14.89 -10.03
N PRO A 137 7.14 -15.09 -10.08
CA PRO A 137 6.25 -14.15 -10.77
C PRO A 137 6.10 -12.82 -10.03
N ASP A 138 6.39 -12.80 -8.73
CA ASP A 138 5.98 -11.71 -7.86
C ASP A 138 7.16 -11.01 -7.18
N PRO A 139 7.05 -9.68 -6.99
CA PRO A 139 7.98 -8.94 -6.16
C PRO A 139 7.86 -9.37 -4.70
N VAL A 140 8.98 -9.35 -3.98
CA VAL A 140 9.04 -9.62 -2.54
C VAL A 140 8.80 -8.32 -1.81
N VAL A 141 7.88 -8.33 -0.83
CA VAL A 141 7.55 -7.18 0.01
C VAL A 141 7.95 -7.53 1.44
N ASP A 142 8.64 -6.61 2.10
CA ASP A 142 9.08 -6.74 3.49
C ASP A 142 8.89 -5.40 4.21
N SER A 143 8.34 -5.42 5.41
CA SER A 143 8.03 -4.22 6.17
C SER A 143 8.74 -4.25 7.53
N HIS A 144 9.21 -3.10 7.97
CA HIS A 144 9.91 -2.96 9.24
C HIS A 144 9.43 -1.71 9.97
N ALA A 145 9.14 -1.86 11.27
CA ALA A 145 8.86 -0.73 12.12
C ALA A 145 10.14 0.08 12.30
N VAL A 146 10.07 1.39 12.11
CA VAL A 146 11.25 2.27 12.14
C VAL A 146 10.95 3.52 12.94
N THR A 147 11.85 3.89 13.83
CA THR A 147 11.73 5.15 14.59
C THR A 147 12.80 6.17 14.26
N ASP A 148 13.85 5.81 13.52
CA ASP A 148 14.98 6.68 13.17
C ASP A 148 15.69 6.23 11.89
N PHE A 149 16.66 7.04 11.44
CA PHE A 149 17.48 6.76 10.27
C PHE A 149 18.33 5.50 10.40
N ASP A 150 18.92 5.27 11.56
CA ASP A 150 19.87 4.16 11.72
C ASP A 150 19.15 2.82 11.62
N GLN A 151 17.90 2.75 12.11
CA GLN A 151 17.03 1.60 11.93
C GLN A 151 16.67 1.35 10.46
N VAL A 152 16.26 2.40 9.72
CA VAL A 152 15.97 2.27 8.28
C VAL A 152 17.22 1.81 7.52
N ALA A 153 18.35 2.47 7.74
CA ALA A 153 19.59 2.22 7.02
C ALA A 153 20.16 0.82 7.32
N GLY A 154 20.17 0.42 8.60
CA GLY A 154 20.62 -0.89 9.04
C GLY A 154 19.75 -2.01 8.46
N TRP A 155 18.43 -1.91 8.59
CA TRP A 155 17.50 -2.89 8.05
C TRP A 155 17.61 -3.01 6.52
N LEU A 156 17.66 -1.88 5.80
CA LEU A 156 17.86 -1.91 4.34
C LEU A 156 19.21 -2.54 3.98
N GLY A 157 20.28 -2.22 4.70
CA GLY A 157 21.61 -2.81 4.49
C GLY A 157 21.60 -4.33 4.62
N GLU A 158 21.00 -4.84 5.70
CA GLU A 158 20.84 -6.27 5.94
C GLU A 158 19.99 -6.93 4.85
N ARG A 159 18.84 -6.35 4.52
CA ARG A 159 17.89 -6.96 3.60
C ARG A 159 18.41 -6.98 2.17
N LEU A 160 19.07 -5.90 1.72
CA LEU A 160 19.69 -5.80 0.40
C LEU A 160 20.92 -6.69 0.26
N ALA A 161 21.61 -7.01 1.35
CA ALA A 161 22.73 -7.96 1.35
C ALA A 161 22.28 -9.43 1.36
N SER A 162 21.08 -9.72 1.88
CA SER A 162 20.65 -11.09 2.20
C SER A 162 20.27 -11.96 0.99
N ASP A 163 19.94 -11.38 -0.18
CA ASP A 163 19.17 -12.11 -1.21
C ASP A 163 19.93 -12.50 -2.49
N GLY A 164 21.27 -12.41 -2.51
CA GLY A 164 22.11 -12.87 -3.65
C GLY A 164 21.83 -12.20 -5.00
N GLN A 165 20.86 -11.30 -5.06
CA GLN A 165 20.50 -10.44 -6.17
C GLN A 165 20.35 -9.04 -5.61
N ARG A 166 21.49 -8.37 -5.45
CA ARG A 166 21.53 -6.99 -4.98
C ARG A 166 20.98 -6.11 -6.10
N PRO A 167 19.97 -5.27 -5.85
CA PRO A 167 19.50 -4.31 -6.84
C PRO A 167 20.64 -3.35 -7.18
N GLU A 168 20.61 -2.78 -8.38
CA GLU A 168 21.64 -1.81 -8.80
C GLU A 168 21.36 -0.42 -8.24
N THR A 169 20.08 -0.11 -8.00
CA THR A 169 19.61 1.18 -7.53
C THR A 169 18.48 1.01 -6.53
N LEU A 170 18.38 1.93 -5.58
CA LEU A 170 17.27 2.02 -4.64
C LEU A 170 16.44 3.27 -4.96
N MET A 171 15.15 3.10 -5.22
CA MET A 171 14.20 4.20 -5.21
C MET A 171 13.60 4.30 -3.82
N VAL A 172 13.65 5.48 -3.21
CA VAL A 172 13.01 5.75 -1.92
C VAL A 172 11.89 6.73 -2.15
N ALA A 173 10.72 6.36 -1.64
CA ALA A 173 9.51 7.13 -1.77
C ALA A 173 8.95 7.35 -0.35
N GLY A 174 8.55 8.56 -0.02
CA GLY A 174 7.82 8.84 1.21
C GLY A 174 7.06 10.16 1.10
N SER A 175 6.15 10.38 2.02
CA SER A 175 5.40 11.63 2.16
C SER A 175 6.06 12.58 3.19
N VAL A 176 7.11 12.14 3.89
CA VAL A 176 7.77 12.87 4.98
C VAL A 176 8.64 14.03 4.50
N ARG A 177 8.82 15.09 5.32
CA ARG A 177 9.87 16.10 5.09
C ARG A 177 11.26 15.48 5.24
N GLY A 178 12.28 16.08 4.62
CA GLY A 178 13.67 15.62 4.77
C GLY A 178 14.06 14.39 3.91
N MET A 179 13.18 13.92 3.02
CA MET A 179 13.44 12.75 2.16
C MET A 179 14.70 12.89 1.31
N ASP A 180 15.02 14.08 0.80
CA ASP A 180 16.27 14.32 0.06
C ASP A 180 17.52 14.08 0.93
N ARG A 181 17.44 14.43 2.22
CA ARG A 181 18.52 14.20 3.18
C ARG A 181 18.62 12.72 3.54
N LEU A 182 17.49 12.06 3.77
CA LEU A 182 17.43 10.61 3.96
C LEU A 182 18.04 9.87 2.76
N GLY A 183 17.67 10.25 1.54
CA GLY A 183 18.24 9.68 0.32
C GLY A 183 19.75 9.77 0.26
N ARG A 184 20.31 10.96 0.49
CA ARG A 184 21.78 11.17 0.51
C ARG A 184 22.48 10.36 1.61
N ARG A 185 21.89 10.27 2.80
CA ARG A 185 22.44 9.47 3.90
C ARG A 185 22.38 7.98 3.58
N LEU A 186 21.29 7.50 2.99
CA LEU A 186 21.14 6.12 2.53
C LEU A 186 22.13 5.78 1.42
N GLU A 187 22.32 6.67 0.44
CA GLU A 187 23.32 6.47 -0.63
C GLU A 187 24.73 6.33 -0.05
N SER A 188 25.07 7.18 0.92
CA SER A 188 26.35 7.12 1.62
C SER A 188 26.53 5.83 2.43
N HIS A 189 25.46 5.36 3.09
CA HIS A 189 25.51 4.17 3.94
C HIS A 189 25.50 2.86 3.13
N LEU A 190 24.63 2.75 2.13
CA LEU A 190 24.44 1.56 1.31
C LEU A 190 25.49 1.45 0.20
N GLY A 191 26.12 2.55 -0.21
CA GLY A 191 27.10 2.57 -1.29
C GLY A 191 26.50 2.24 -2.66
N MET A 192 25.24 2.59 -2.87
CA MET A 192 24.52 2.41 -4.13
C MET A 192 23.67 3.64 -4.45
N PRO A 193 23.38 3.94 -5.73
CA PRO A 193 22.56 5.09 -6.10
C PRO A 193 21.17 5.03 -5.44
N VAL A 194 20.78 6.13 -4.80
CA VAL A 194 19.47 6.30 -4.17
C VAL A 194 18.70 7.44 -4.83
N PHE A 195 17.53 7.13 -5.39
CA PHE A 195 16.66 8.12 -6.01
C PHE A 195 15.47 8.41 -5.10
N VAL A 196 15.31 9.67 -4.71
CA VAL A 196 14.17 10.09 -3.89
C VAL A 196 13.04 10.54 -4.80
N GLN A 197 11.85 9.99 -4.57
CA GLN A 197 10.62 10.41 -5.25
C GLN A 197 9.62 10.93 -4.22
N GLY A 198 9.28 12.22 -4.33
CA GLY A 198 8.16 12.80 -3.59
C GLY A 198 6.81 12.26 -4.08
N GLY A 199 5.80 12.27 -3.21
CA GLY A 199 4.45 11.79 -3.56
C GLY A 199 4.39 10.27 -3.75
N ALA A 200 5.03 9.53 -2.85
CA ALA A 200 5.15 8.08 -2.92
C ALA A 200 3.81 7.35 -2.98
N ILE A 201 2.87 7.79 -2.15
CA ILE A 201 1.56 7.16 -2.04
C ILE A 201 0.73 7.51 -3.27
N GLN A 202 0.86 8.73 -3.80
CA GLN A 202 0.31 9.08 -5.11
C GLN A 202 0.92 8.22 -6.23
N ALA A 203 2.20 7.90 -6.14
CA ALA A 203 2.87 7.09 -7.15
C ALA A 203 2.48 5.60 -7.05
N LEU A 204 2.26 5.07 -5.83
CA LEU A 204 1.63 3.77 -5.61
C LEU A 204 0.21 3.73 -6.18
N ALA A 205 -0.58 4.79 -5.94
CA ALA A 205 -1.92 4.92 -6.49
C ALA A 205 -1.89 4.94 -8.03
N ARG A 206 -0.90 5.62 -8.63
CA ARG A 206 -0.65 5.58 -10.07
C ARG A 206 -0.33 4.17 -10.55
N GLY A 207 0.51 3.43 -9.82
CA GLY A 207 0.82 2.03 -10.12
C GLY A 207 -0.41 1.12 -10.08
N ALA A 208 -1.26 1.32 -9.09
CA ALA A 208 -2.55 0.64 -8.99
C ALA A 208 -3.43 0.95 -10.20
N ALA A 209 -3.57 2.24 -10.57
CA ALA A 209 -4.33 2.63 -11.76
C ALA A 209 -3.76 2.02 -13.07
N GLN A 210 -2.44 1.97 -13.21
CA GLN A 210 -1.76 1.37 -14.36
C GLN A 210 -1.96 -0.15 -14.43
N ALA A 211 -2.01 -0.84 -13.30
CA ALA A 211 -2.31 -2.28 -13.27
C ALA A 211 -3.73 -2.59 -13.79
N LEU A 212 -4.67 -1.63 -13.65
CA LEU A 212 -6.03 -1.76 -14.16
C LEU A 212 -6.18 -1.38 -15.64
N ALA A 213 -5.32 -0.51 -16.17
CA ALA A 213 -5.42 0.00 -17.56
C ALA A 213 -5.47 -1.10 -18.65
N PRO A 214 -4.74 -2.24 -18.55
CA PRO A 214 -4.88 -3.34 -19.52
C PRO A 214 -6.26 -4.00 -19.49
N HIS A 215 -6.93 -4.00 -18.33
CA HIS A 215 -8.20 -4.69 -18.11
C HIS A 215 -9.39 -3.85 -18.58
N THR A 216 -9.26 -2.52 -18.63
CA THR A 216 -10.30 -1.62 -19.17
C THR A 216 -10.38 -1.66 -20.70
N GLU A 217 -9.26 -1.87 -21.40
CA GLU A 217 -9.26 -2.11 -22.85
C GLU A 217 -10.01 -3.42 -23.21
N LEU A 218 -9.89 -4.45 -22.39
CA LEU A 218 -10.62 -5.72 -22.55
C LEU A 218 -12.14 -5.56 -22.32
N ALA A 219 -12.55 -4.74 -21.36
CA ALA A 219 -13.95 -4.39 -21.14
C ALA A 219 -14.54 -3.44 -22.21
N SER A 220 -13.69 -2.91 -23.10
CA SER A 220 -14.09 -2.03 -24.20
C SER A 220 -14.42 -2.78 -25.49
N THR A 221 -14.41 -4.11 -25.48
CA THR A 221 -14.80 -4.90 -26.66
C THR A 221 -16.33 -4.86 -26.81
N PRO A 222 -16.91 -4.18 -27.81
CA PRO A 222 -18.34 -4.28 -28.05
C PRO A 222 -18.64 -5.72 -28.43
N LEU A 223 -19.45 -6.38 -27.61
CA LEU A 223 -19.99 -7.71 -27.87
C LEU A 223 -20.99 -7.59 -29.04
N GLY A 224 -20.49 -7.55 -30.27
CA GLY A 224 -21.33 -7.35 -31.46
C GLY A 224 -20.57 -6.82 -32.67
N ALA A 225 -19.67 -7.62 -33.24
CA ALA A 225 -19.25 -7.44 -34.63
C ALA A 225 -19.01 -8.83 -35.26
N PRO A 226 -19.63 -9.14 -36.42
CA PRO A 226 -19.49 -10.45 -37.04
C PRO A 226 -18.06 -10.62 -37.59
N ALA A 227 -17.55 -11.84 -37.46
CA ALA A 227 -16.24 -12.24 -37.95
C ALA A 227 -16.08 -11.93 -39.44
N ALA A 228 -15.16 -11.02 -39.77
CA ALA A 228 -14.71 -10.80 -41.13
C ALA A 228 -13.18 -10.76 -41.18
N GLY A 229 -12.61 -11.77 -41.83
CA GLY A 229 -11.36 -11.67 -42.59
C GLY A 229 -10.07 -11.59 -41.79
N VAL A 230 -9.49 -12.76 -41.49
CA VAL A 230 -8.06 -12.89 -41.22
C VAL A 230 -7.29 -12.61 -42.52
N THR A 231 -6.47 -11.56 -42.54
CA THR A 231 -5.29 -11.49 -43.41
C THR A 231 -4.07 -11.12 -42.58
N ALA A 232 -3.21 -12.10 -42.41
CA ALA A 232 -1.92 -11.99 -41.76
C ALA A 232 -0.95 -11.13 -42.59
N GLY A 233 -0.23 -10.22 -41.94
CA GLY A 233 0.84 -9.48 -42.59
C GLY A 233 1.50 -8.41 -41.73
N SER A 234 2.30 -8.81 -40.72
CA SER A 234 3.66 -8.30 -40.44
C SER A 234 4.07 -8.60 -38.99
N LEU A 235 5.00 -9.52 -38.84
CA LEU A 235 5.69 -9.84 -37.59
C LEU A 235 6.84 -8.84 -37.37
N ARG A 236 6.85 -8.14 -36.23
CA ARG A 236 8.11 -7.86 -35.50
C ARG A 236 7.84 -7.58 -34.02
N GLY A 237 8.29 -8.51 -33.18
CA GLY A 237 8.74 -8.22 -31.81
C GLY A 237 7.72 -8.21 -30.69
N ARG A 238 6.90 -9.25 -30.50
CA ARG A 238 6.18 -9.46 -29.22
C ARG A 238 6.65 -10.76 -28.56
N ARG A 239 7.30 -10.63 -27.39
CA ARG A 239 7.79 -11.72 -26.54
C ARG A 239 6.68 -12.77 -26.27
N PRO A 240 7.02 -14.06 -26.16
CA PRO A 240 6.03 -15.13 -25.92
C PRO A 240 5.69 -15.21 -24.43
N ARG A 241 4.60 -14.56 -24.01
CA ARG A 241 4.02 -14.77 -22.66
C ARG A 241 2.56 -15.21 -22.66
N SER A 242 1.91 -15.31 -23.83
CA SER A 242 0.48 -15.67 -23.94
C SER A 242 0.21 -17.17 -24.06
N LEU A 243 1.20 -18.00 -24.43
CA LEU A 243 1.00 -19.44 -24.62
C LEU A 243 0.85 -20.20 -23.30
N SER A 244 1.52 -19.76 -22.23
CA SER A 244 1.48 -20.40 -20.92
C SER A 244 0.14 -20.20 -20.20
N TYR A 245 -0.49 -19.03 -20.34
CA TYR A 245 -1.79 -18.75 -19.75
C TYR A 245 -2.94 -19.49 -20.47
N ALA A 246 -2.89 -19.55 -21.81
CA ALA A 246 -3.85 -20.32 -22.59
C ALA A 246 -3.76 -21.83 -22.30
N ALA A 247 -2.54 -22.36 -22.14
CA ALA A 247 -2.33 -23.75 -21.75
C ALA A 247 -2.83 -24.04 -20.32
N ALA A 248 -2.64 -23.10 -19.39
CA ALA A 248 -3.14 -23.22 -18.02
C ALA A 248 -4.68 -23.20 -17.97
N LEU A 249 -5.33 -22.35 -18.76
CA LEU A 249 -6.80 -22.32 -18.87
C LEU A 249 -7.37 -23.61 -19.47
N LEU A 250 -6.70 -24.16 -20.49
CA LEU A 250 -7.09 -25.46 -21.06
C LEU A 250 -6.94 -26.59 -20.05
N MET A 251 -5.85 -26.62 -19.29
CA MET A 251 -5.66 -27.61 -18.22
C MET A 251 -6.71 -27.47 -17.11
N LEU A 252 -7.08 -26.23 -16.75
CA LEU A 252 -8.14 -25.98 -15.76
C LEU A 252 -9.50 -26.47 -16.28
N ALA A 253 -9.85 -26.17 -17.53
CA ALA A 253 -11.09 -26.62 -18.15
C ALA A 253 -11.18 -28.15 -18.25
N VAL A 254 -10.06 -28.81 -18.58
CA VAL A 254 -10.00 -30.27 -18.60
C VAL A 254 -10.14 -30.84 -17.17
N GLY A 255 -9.49 -30.23 -16.18
CA GLY A 255 -9.57 -30.63 -14.78
C GLY A 255 -10.96 -30.47 -14.16
N THR A 256 -11.69 -29.40 -14.49
CA THR A 256 -13.07 -29.21 -13.99
C THR A 256 -14.02 -30.24 -14.59
N VAL A 257 -13.88 -30.57 -15.89
CA VAL A 257 -14.71 -31.58 -16.54
C VAL A 257 -14.49 -32.97 -15.94
N THR A 258 -13.24 -33.37 -15.66
CA THR A 258 -12.96 -34.67 -15.03
C THR A 258 -13.45 -34.74 -13.58
N LEU A 259 -13.37 -33.64 -12.83
CA LEU A 259 -13.89 -33.58 -11.46
C LEU A 259 -15.42 -33.68 -11.42
N VAL A 260 -16.12 -32.96 -12.31
CA VAL A 260 -17.58 -33.03 -12.44
C VAL A 260 -18.01 -34.43 -12.88
N ALA A 261 -17.30 -35.06 -13.82
CA ALA A 261 -17.58 -36.43 -14.25
C ALA A 261 -17.38 -37.45 -13.09
N SER A 262 -16.31 -37.28 -12.30
CA SER A 262 -16.05 -38.15 -11.14
C SER A 262 -17.10 -37.95 -10.03
N LEU A 263 -17.54 -36.72 -9.80
CA LEU A 263 -18.59 -36.41 -8.83
C LEU A 263 -19.95 -36.96 -9.29
N ALA A 264 -20.28 -36.85 -10.58
CA ALA A 264 -21.48 -37.43 -11.16
C ALA A 264 -21.48 -38.96 -11.08
N ALA A 265 -20.34 -39.61 -11.32
CA ALA A 265 -20.19 -41.05 -11.15
C ALA A 265 -20.36 -41.49 -9.69
N ALA A 266 -19.79 -40.74 -8.74
CA ALA A 266 -19.95 -41.00 -7.31
C ALA A 266 -21.41 -40.85 -6.84
N LEU A 267 -22.10 -39.79 -7.29
CA LEU A 267 -23.51 -39.56 -6.98
C LEU A 267 -24.42 -40.61 -7.64
N SER A 268 -24.10 -41.08 -8.84
CA SER A 268 -24.84 -42.16 -9.51
C SER A 268 -24.75 -43.49 -8.76
N LEU A 269 -23.67 -43.74 -8.02
CA LEU A 269 -23.54 -44.94 -7.19
C LEU A 269 -24.28 -44.79 -5.85
N GLN A 270 -24.43 -43.57 -5.34
CA GLN A 270 -25.18 -43.31 -4.10
C GLN A 270 -26.70 -43.21 -4.31
N LEU A 271 -27.16 -42.89 -5.52
CA LEU A 271 -28.58 -42.73 -5.87
C LEU A 271 -29.17 -43.94 -6.64
N GLY A 272 -28.45 -45.07 -6.67
CA GLY A 272 -28.96 -46.33 -7.23
C GLY A 272 -30.18 -46.87 -6.46
N PRO A 273 -31.14 -47.53 -7.14
CA PRO A 273 -32.47 -47.80 -6.61
C PRO A 273 -32.46 -48.80 -5.44
N ASP A 274 -33.17 -48.41 -4.39
CA ASP A 274 -33.47 -49.06 -3.11
C ASP A 274 -33.13 -50.56 -2.95
N ARG A 275 -32.33 -50.86 -1.91
CA ARG A 275 -32.52 -52.08 -1.12
C ARG A 275 -32.48 -51.76 0.38
N SER A 276 -33.69 -51.71 0.93
CA SER A 276 -34.10 -52.19 2.27
C SER A 276 -33.38 -51.63 3.49
N ALA A 277 -34.11 -50.79 4.23
CA ALA A 277 -33.86 -50.43 5.62
C ALA A 277 -33.57 -51.68 6.50
N PRO A 278 -32.70 -51.52 7.51
CA PRO A 278 -33.20 -51.68 8.87
C PRO A 278 -32.66 -50.66 9.89
N ASP A 279 -33.58 -50.32 10.79
CA ASP A 279 -33.46 -49.88 12.19
C ASP A 279 -32.42 -48.83 12.59
N LEU A 280 -32.95 -47.66 12.97
CA LEU A 280 -32.29 -46.60 13.72
C LEU A 280 -32.18 -46.97 15.21
N PRO A 281 -30.99 -46.88 15.83
CA PRO A 281 -30.88 -46.48 17.23
C PRO A 281 -30.74 -44.96 17.33
N ALA A 282 -31.50 -44.38 18.26
CA ALA A 282 -31.59 -42.94 18.53
C ALA A 282 -30.22 -42.27 18.78
N PRO A 283 -30.04 -40.99 18.38
CA PRO A 283 -28.82 -40.25 18.66
C PRO A 283 -28.66 -40.00 20.16
N GLN A 284 -27.59 -40.55 20.73
CA GLN A 284 -27.14 -40.22 22.07
C GLN A 284 -26.75 -38.75 22.11
N ARG A 285 -27.51 -37.96 22.89
CA ARG A 285 -27.17 -36.59 23.27
C ARG A 285 -25.83 -36.63 24.00
N ALA A 286 -24.79 -36.09 23.38
CA ALA A 286 -23.54 -35.78 24.04
C ALA A 286 -23.80 -34.62 25.02
N THR A 287 -23.98 -34.96 26.29
CA THR A 287 -24.04 -34.00 27.39
C THR A 287 -22.63 -33.44 27.61
N VAL A 288 -22.34 -32.29 27.01
CA VAL A 288 -21.15 -31.51 27.36
C VAL A 288 -21.37 -30.96 28.77
N ALA A 289 -20.62 -31.50 29.74
CA ALA A 289 -20.55 -30.95 31.08
C ALA A 289 -19.97 -29.53 31.00
N ARG A 290 -20.80 -28.52 31.29
CA ARG A 290 -20.33 -27.16 31.55
C ARG A 290 -19.54 -27.19 32.86
N VAL A 291 -18.22 -27.05 32.75
CA VAL A 291 -17.37 -26.72 33.89
C VAL A 291 -17.71 -25.29 34.29
N ILE A 292 -18.34 -25.15 35.46
CA ILE A 292 -18.60 -23.86 36.10
C ILE A 292 -17.28 -23.41 36.71
N VAL A 293 -16.64 -22.40 36.11
CA VAL A 293 -15.53 -21.67 36.74
C VAL A 293 -16.14 -20.67 37.73
N PRO A 294 -15.76 -20.68 39.01
CA PRO A 294 -16.27 -19.71 39.98
C PRO A 294 -15.79 -18.29 39.65
N ALA A 295 -16.70 -17.32 39.72
CA ALA A 295 -16.38 -15.91 39.57
C ALA A 295 -15.47 -15.41 40.72
N PRO A 296 -14.39 -14.65 40.44
CA PRO A 296 -13.63 -13.98 41.48
C PRO A 296 -14.42 -12.78 42.05
N ALA A 297 -14.38 -12.65 43.37
CA ALA A 297 -15.00 -11.57 44.15
C ALA A 297 -14.40 -10.18 43.81
N PRO A 298 -15.16 -9.09 43.95
CA PRO A 298 -14.68 -7.74 43.65
C PRO A 298 -13.57 -7.32 44.62
N ALA A 299 -12.40 -7.01 44.10
CA ALA A 299 -11.30 -6.42 44.85
C ALA A 299 -11.61 -4.96 45.20
N ALA A 300 -11.38 -4.60 46.46
CA ALA A 300 -11.52 -3.24 46.98
C ALA A 300 -10.53 -2.27 46.31
N ILE A 301 -11.02 -1.07 45.99
CA ILE A 301 -10.27 0.04 45.40
C ILE A 301 -9.29 0.61 46.44
N PRO A 302 -7.97 0.62 46.20
CA PRO A 302 -7.03 1.42 46.99
C PRO A 302 -7.14 2.90 46.60
N ALA A 303 -7.13 3.78 47.59
CA ALA A 303 -7.22 5.24 47.41
C ALA A 303 -6.09 5.80 46.53
N LEU A 304 -6.46 6.73 45.65
CA LEU A 304 -5.61 7.44 44.70
C LEU A 304 -4.60 8.37 45.44
N PRO A 305 -3.29 8.31 45.16
CA PRO A 305 -2.37 9.39 45.52
C PRO A 305 -2.57 10.63 44.62
N PRO A 306 -2.23 11.85 45.10
CA PRO A 306 -2.49 13.10 44.38
C PRO A 306 -1.69 13.20 43.06
N PRO A 307 -2.21 13.89 42.03
CA PRO A 307 -1.62 13.94 40.70
C PRO A 307 -0.25 14.65 40.70
N PRO A 308 0.78 14.07 40.07
CA PRO A 308 2.00 14.78 39.72
C PRO A 308 1.68 15.89 38.71
N ALA A 309 2.37 17.03 38.85
CA ALA A 309 2.24 18.19 37.98
C ALA A 309 2.45 17.81 36.50
N ALA A 310 1.62 18.42 35.64
CA ALA A 310 1.64 18.27 34.19
C ALA A 310 3.06 18.42 33.61
N PRO A 311 3.54 17.44 32.83
CA PRO A 311 4.63 17.70 31.91
C PRO A 311 4.11 18.59 30.79
N VAL A 312 4.88 19.64 30.55
CA VAL A 312 4.81 20.58 29.45
C VAL A 312 4.48 19.85 28.14
N GLU A 313 3.51 20.38 27.40
CA GLU A 313 3.28 20.08 25.98
C GLU A 313 4.64 20.05 25.28
N THR A 314 5.09 18.84 24.96
CA THR A 314 6.12 18.67 23.95
C THR A 314 5.34 18.63 22.65
N GLU A 315 5.36 19.76 21.97
CA GLU A 315 4.94 19.90 20.58
C GLU A 315 5.38 18.68 19.78
N ASP A 316 4.46 18.21 18.93
CA ASP A 316 4.67 17.36 17.77
C ASP A 316 6.15 17.15 17.47
N ALA A 317 6.70 16.00 17.90
CA ALA A 317 7.92 15.48 17.33
C ALA A 317 7.60 15.13 15.87
N GLU A 318 7.61 16.15 15.01
CA GLU A 318 7.37 16.10 13.59
C GLU A 318 8.27 14.98 13.05
N PHE A 319 7.70 13.89 12.55
CA PHE A 319 8.47 12.78 11.95
C PHE A 319 9.40 13.29 10.81
N GLY A 320 9.13 14.49 10.27
CA GLY A 320 10.05 15.26 9.42
C GLY A 320 11.34 15.72 10.11
N SER A 321 11.27 16.14 11.38
CA SER A 321 12.43 16.52 12.20
C SER A 321 13.35 15.34 12.53
N LEU A 322 12.84 14.11 12.49
CA LEU A 322 13.60 12.89 12.75
C LEU A 322 14.78 12.71 11.77
N TRP A 323 14.55 13.01 10.49
CA TRP A 323 15.59 12.99 9.47
C TRP A 323 16.46 14.25 9.49
N ASP A 324 15.98 15.30 10.17
CA ASP A 324 16.64 16.61 10.25
C ASP A 324 17.53 16.79 11.49
N ALA A 325 17.53 15.88 12.45
CA ALA A 325 18.44 15.95 13.60
C ALA A 325 19.93 15.94 13.15
N SER A 326 20.68 16.93 13.60
CA SER A 326 22.14 17.04 13.38
C SER A 326 22.92 16.23 14.41
N GLU A 327 24.03 15.65 13.97
CA GLU A 327 25.16 15.31 14.84
C GLU A 327 25.76 16.61 15.40
N ILE A 328 25.23 17.11 16.52
CA ILE A 328 25.98 18.03 17.37
C ILE A 328 26.38 17.24 18.59
N GLY A 329 27.62 16.73 18.59
CA GLY A 329 28.25 16.18 19.78
C GLY A 329 28.28 17.22 20.90
N PRO A 330 28.06 16.84 22.16
CA PRO A 330 28.10 17.77 23.27
C PRO A 330 29.55 17.99 23.69
N ASP A 331 30.24 18.87 22.97
CA ASP A 331 31.35 19.62 23.57
C ASP A 331 31.77 20.74 22.63
N LEU A 332 31.48 21.98 23.03
CA LEU A 332 32.44 23.07 23.12
C LEU A 332 31.70 24.29 23.65
N SER A 333 32.05 24.65 24.88
CA SER A 333 31.61 25.81 25.63
C SER A 333 31.66 27.10 24.80
N GLU A 334 30.64 27.94 24.93
CA GLU A 334 30.71 29.34 24.54
C GLU A 334 31.85 30.06 25.28
N PRO A 335 32.55 30.96 24.58
CA PRO A 335 32.67 32.29 25.19
C PRO A 335 32.50 33.42 24.17
N GLY A 336 31.73 34.43 24.57
CA GLY A 336 31.89 35.80 24.09
C GLY A 336 30.95 36.19 22.96
N GLY A 337 29.97 37.03 23.30
CA GLY A 337 28.93 37.52 22.41
C GLY A 337 29.47 38.06 21.08
N VAL A 338 29.11 37.37 20.00
CA VAL A 338 29.23 37.86 18.64
C VAL A 338 27.84 38.31 18.22
N PRO A 339 27.64 39.58 17.82
CA PRO A 339 26.32 40.04 17.40
C PRO A 339 25.85 39.24 16.19
N THR A 340 24.57 38.88 16.25
CA THR A 340 23.93 38.00 15.27
C THR A 340 23.99 38.62 13.86
N LEU A 341 23.96 37.79 12.83
CA LEU A 341 24.01 38.24 11.43
C LEU A 341 22.88 39.25 11.12
N LEU A 342 21.75 39.13 11.81
CA LEU A 342 20.63 40.07 11.77
C LEU A 342 20.98 41.46 12.32
N GLU A 343 21.74 41.55 13.41
CA GLU A 343 22.22 42.83 13.95
C GLU A 343 23.24 43.48 13.02
N ARG A 344 24.12 42.66 12.41
CA ARG A 344 25.10 43.15 11.44
C ARG A 344 24.47 43.70 10.16
N VAL A 345 23.39 43.07 9.70
CA VAL A 345 22.60 43.54 8.55
C VAL A 345 21.81 44.79 8.92
N ARG A 346 21.23 44.84 10.12
CA ARG A 346 20.51 46.03 10.60
C ARG A 346 21.41 47.26 10.69
N ASP A 347 22.60 47.13 11.26
CA ASP A 347 23.56 48.24 11.39
C ASP A 347 24.12 48.69 10.04
N HIS A 348 24.18 47.79 9.05
CA HIS A 348 24.60 48.11 7.69
C HIS A 348 23.53 48.86 6.88
N VAL A 349 22.25 48.58 7.15
CA VAL A 349 21.12 49.19 6.43
C VAL A 349 20.66 50.51 7.07
N PHE A 350 20.68 50.59 8.41
CA PHE A 350 20.11 51.74 9.14
C PHE A 350 21.16 52.62 9.82
N GLY A 351 22.44 52.25 9.78
CA GLY A 351 23.51 52.93 10.51
C GLY A 351 23.41 52.70 12.02
N PRO A 352 24.51 52.90 12.78
CA PRO A 352 24.50 52.68 14.22
C PRO A 352 23.53 53.65 14.90
N SER A 353 22.57 53.11 15.65
CA SER A 353 21.65 53.89 16.48
C SER A 353 22.45 54.69 17.53
N GLY A 354 22.64 55.97 17.28
CA GLY A 354 23.31 56.87 18.21
C GLY A 354 22.41 57.25 19.39
N ARG A 355 22.81 56.80 20.59
CA ARG A 355 22.42 57.21 21.96
C ARG A 355 20.95 57.16 22.36
#